data_AF-A0A850R089-F1
#
_entry.id   AF-A0A850R089-F1
#
_cell.length_a   1.000
_cell.length_b   1.000
_cell.length_c   1.000
_cell.angle_alpha   90.00
_cell.angle_beta   90.00
_cell.angle_gamma   90.00
#
_symmetry.space_group_name_H-M   'P 1'
#
loop_
_entity.id
_entity.type
_entity.pdbx_description
1 polymer ?
#
loop_
_entity_poly.entity_id
_entity_poly.type
_entity_poly.pdbx_seq_one_letter_code
_entity_poly.pdbx_strand_id
1 'polypeptide(L)'
;MSLECNTPTAETDPHGRDPHAPGAKLDAHKPRTGLVLLGFNRALTEVARVGTFGANKYTDHGWLSVPNGRERYTDALLRHLLTDESHDPDSGLLHAAHAAWNALARLELQLRQ
;
A
#
# COMPACT_ATOMS: atom_id res chain seq x y z
N MET A 1 18.16 6.20 28.45
CA MET A 1 18.06 6.43 26.99
C MET A 1 16.78 7.20 26.78
N SER A 2 16.90 8.51 26.60
CA SER A 2 15.77 9.44 26.65
C SER A 2 14.84 9.21 25.47
N LEU A 3 13.55 9.07 25.74
CA LEU A 3 12.50 9.15 24.75
C LEU A 3 12.56 10.58 24.17
N GLU A 4 13.09 10.72 22.96
CA GLU A 4 12.94 11.96 22.21
C GLU A 4 11.45 12.15 21.96
N CYS A 5 10.88 13.17 22.61
CA CYS A 5 9.55 13.68 22.30
C CYS A 5 9.59 14.12 20.83
N ASN A 6 9.01 13.30 19.95
CA ASN A 6 8.86 13.59 18.54
C ASN A 6 7.95 14.81 18.41
N THR A 7 8.55 16.00 18.51
CA THR A 7 7.85 17.25 18.32
C THR A 7 7.44 17.25 16.85
N PRO A 8 6.14 17.36 16.51
CA PRO A 8 5.74 17.42 15.12
C PRO A 8 6.51 18.58 14.48
N THR A 9 7.36 18.26 13.49
CA THR A 9 8.09 19.26 12.70
C THR A 9 7.08 20.32 12.29
N ALA A 10 7.32 21.58 12.69
CA ALA A 10 6.41 22.68 12.42
C ALA A 10 5.96 22.63 10.95
N GLU A 11 4.65 22.61 10.73
CA GLU A 11 4.13 22.59 9.36
C GLU A 11 4.60 23.86 8.65
N THR A 12 5.25 23.69 7.50
CA THR A 12 5.96 24.76 6.79
C THR A 12 5.59 24.78 5.32
N ASP A 13 5.48 25.98 4.76
CA ASP A 13 5.35 26.17 3.32
C ASP A 13 6.72 25.90 2.66
N PRO A 14 6.79 25.07 1.61
CA PRO A 14 8.05 24.71 0.96
C PRO A 14 8.77 25.89 0.30
N HIS A 15 8.11 27.04 0.14
CA HIS A 15 8.68 28.28 -0.38
C HIS A 15 8.90 29.33 0.70
N GLY A 16 8.78 28.97 1.98
CA GLY A 16 9.03 29.86 3.12
C GLY A 16 7.97 30.95 3.31
N ARG A 17 6.76 30.78 2.77
CA ARG A 17 5.67 31.72 3.00
C ARG A 17 5.15 31.65 4.44
N ASP A 18 4.76 32.79 4.98
CA ASP A 18 4.00 32.85 6.23
C ASP A 18 2.68 32.07 6.09
N PRO A 19 2.26 31.26 7.09
CA PRO A 19 1.01 30.49 7.04
C PRO A 19 -0.25 31.30 6.72
N HIS A 20 -0.27 32.58 7.06
CA HIS A 20 -1.40 33.49 6.84
C HIS A 20 -1.28 34.28 5.54
N ALA A 21 -0.17 34.16 4.80
CA ALA A 21 -0.03 34.79 3.50
C ALA A 21 -0.91 34.10 2.44
N PRO A 22 -1.59 34.86 1.55
CA PRO A 22 -2.33 34.27 0.43
C PRO A 22 -1.44 33.32 -0.40
N GLY A 23 -1.92 32.09 -0.62
CA GLY A 23 -1.23 31.07 -1.41
C GLY A 23 -0.20 30.23 -0.63
N ALA A 24 -0.06 30.40 0.68
CA ALA A 24 0.74 29.51 1.52
C ALA A 24 0.09 28.12 1.65
N LYS A 25 0.91 27.06 1.62
CA LYS A 25 0.48 25.68 1.88
C LYS A 25 1.52 24.93 2.68
N LEU A 26 1.16 24.52 3.89
CA LEU A 26 2.08 23.89 4.83
C LEU A 26 2.25 22.38 4.57
N ASP A 27 2.86 22.00 3.44
CA ASP A 27 3.01 20.61 2.99
C ASP A 27 4.44 20.17 2.68
N ALA A 28 5.45 20.95 3.07
CA ALA A 28 6.87 20.69 2.76
C ALA A 28 7.36 19.26 3.13
N HIS A 29 6.82 18.68 4.20
CA HIS A 29 7.21 17.35 4.71
C HIS A 29 6.09 16.31 4.60
N LYS A 30 4.98 16.66 3.93
CA LYS A 30 3.85 15.75 3.78
C LYS A 30 4.10 14.81 2.59
N PRO A 31 3.69 13.53 2.69
CA PRO A 31 3.83 12.60 1.57
C PRO A 31 3.21 13.15 0.29
N ARG A 32 3.98 13.17 -0.80
CA ARG A 32 3.51 13.56 -2.13
C ARG A 32 2.79 12.38 -2.79
N THR A 33 1.62 12.01 -2.28
CA THR A 33 0.86 10.81 -2.66
C THR A 33 0.64 10.67 -4.17
N GLY A 34 0.46 11.77 -4.89
CA GLY A 34 0.31 11.79 -6.35
C GLY A 34 1.51 11.22 -7.12
N LEU A 35 2.73 11.32 -6.59
CA LEU A 35 3.92 10.73 -7.23
C LEU A 35 3.80 9.21 -7.36
N VAL A 36 3.17 8.57 -6.36
CA VAL A 36 2.96 7.12 -6.33
C VAL A 36 1.65 6.77 -7.02
N LEU A 37 0.52 7.35 -6.59
CA LEU A 37 -0.80 6.93 -7.06
C LEU A 37 -1.03 7.24 -8.54
N LEU A 38 -0.54 8.36 -9.05
CA LEU A 38 -0.63 8.70 -10.47
C LEU A 38 0.52 8.08 -11.27
N GLY A 39 1.72 8.00 -10.69
CA GLY A 39 2.88 7.40 -11.34
C GLY A 39 2.77 5.89 -11.55
N PHE A 40 2.03 5.19 -10.69
CA PHE A 40 1.88 3.73 -10.73
C PHE A 40 0.53 3.27 -11.27
N ASN A 41 -0.17 4.09 -12.05
CA ASN A 41 -1.50 3.79 -12.56
C ASN A 41 -1.63 2.38 -13.18
N ARG A 42 -0.67 1.95 -14.00
CA ARG A 42 -0.66 0.61 -14.63
C ARG A 42 -0.51 -0.50 -13.59
N ALA A 43 0.46 -0.38 -12.69
CA ALA A 43 0.70 -1.40 -11.66
C ALA A 43 -0.47 -1.49 -10.67
N LEU A 44 -1.02 -0.34 -10.24
CA LEU A 44 -2.17 -0.29 -9.35
C LEU A 44 -3.43 -0.87 -10.00
N THR A 45 -3.58 -0.73 -11.32
CA THR A 45 -4.66 -1.40 -12.06
C THR A 45 -4.53 -2.92 -11.98
N GLU A 46 -3.34 -3.47 -12.17
CA GLU A 46 -3.11 -4.93 -12.07
C GLU A 46 -3.30 -5.45 -10.63
N VAL A 47 -2.86 -4.70 -9.62
CA VAL A 47 -3.14 -5.01 -8.21
C VAL A 47 -4.65 -4.99 -7.93
N ALA A 48 -5.38 -4.02 -8.48
CA ALA A 48 -6.84 -3.96 -8.35
C ALA A 48 -7.52 -5.19 -8.96
N ARG A 49 -7.04 -5.69 -10.12
CA ARG A 49 -7.56 -6.93 -10.73
C ARG A 49 -7.40 -8.13 -9.80
N VAL A 50 -6.27 -8.27 -9.10
CA VAL A 50 -6.07 -9.33 -8.09
C VAL A 50 -7.09 -9.22 -6.96
N GLY A 51 -7.30 -7.99 -6.45
CA GLY A 51 -8.33 -7.74 -5.44
C GLY A 51 -9.74 -8.11 -5.91
N THR A 52 -10.10 -7.74 -7.14
CA THR A 52 -11.39 -8.10 -7.77
C THR A 52 -11.53 -9.61 -7.96
N PHE A 53 -10.48 -10.30 -8.42
CA PHE A 53 -10.48 -11.75 -8.54
C PHE A 53 -10.74 -12.42 -7.18
N GLY A 54 -10.03 -11.98 -6.13
CA GLY A 54 -10.24 -12.48 -4.77
C GLY A 54 -11.64 -12.20 -4.24
N ALA A 55 -12.18 -10.99 -4.46
CA ALA A 55 -13.53 -10.63 -4.06
C ALA A 55 -14.59 -11.51 -4.76
N ASN A 56 -14.46 -11.71 -6.08
CA ASN A 56 -15.36 -12.57 -6.85
C ASN A 56 -15.27 -14.04 -6.45
N LYS A 57 -14.06 -14.54 -6.11
CA LYS A 57 -13.85 -15.93 -5.68
C LYS A 57 -14.34 -16.18 -4.25
N TYR A 58 -14.32 -15.14 -3.41
CA TYR A 58 -14.66 -15.24 -1.99
C TYR A 58 -15.77 -14.25 -1.63
N THR A 59 -15.42 -13.13 -1.00
CA THR A 59 -16.36 -12.07 -0.60
C THR A 59 -15.59 -10.75 -0.53
N ASP A 60 -16.28 -9.65 -0.84
CA ASP A 60 -15.77 -8.30 -0.69
C ASP A 60 -15.11 -8.10 0.67
N HIS A 61 -13.85 -7.65 0.65
CA HIS A 61 -13.06 -7.39 1.86
C HIS A 61 -12.87 -8.58 2.81
N GLY A 62 -13.22 -9.82 2.43
CA GLY A 62 -13.08 -11.01 3.28
C GLY A 62 -11.64 -11.27 3.75
N TRP A 63 -10.67 -10.72 3.02
CA TRP A 63 -9.26 -10.77 3.36
C TRP A 63 -8.91 -10.16 4.72
N LEU A 64 -9.72 -9.20 5.21
CA LEU A 64 -9.56 -8.54 6.52
C LEU A 64 -9.79 -9.49 7.70
N SER A 65 -10.64 -10.51 7.51
CA SER A 65 -11.08 -11.41 8.58
C SER A 65 -10.30 -12.72 8.62
N VAL A 66 -9.24 -12.86 7.81
CA VAL A 66 -8.43 -14.07 7.76
C VAL A 66 -7.68 -14.24 9.09
N PRO A 67 -7.92 -15.34 9.84
CA PRO A 67 -7.16 -15.63 11.05
C PRO A 67 -5.67 -15.77 10.73
N ASN A 68 -4.81 -15.17 11.55
CA ASN A 68 -3.36 -15.09 11.31
C ASN A 68 -3.03 -14.52 9.92
N GLY A 69 -3.76 -13.47 9.53
CA GLY A 69 -3.65 -12.90 8.18
C GLY A 69 -2.24 -12.46 7.81
N ARG A 70 -1.47 -11.92 8.76
CA ARG A 70 -0.07 -11.50 8.52
C ARG A 70 0.78 -12.66 8.03
N GLU A 71 0.74 -13.79 8.72
CA GLU A 71 1.48 -15.02 8.40
C GLU A 71 0.97 -15.61 7.08
N ARG A 72 -0.35 -15.76 6.94
CA ARG A 72 -0.94 -16.38 5.74
C ARG A 72 -0.71 -15.58 4.46
N TYR A 73 -0.75 -14.25 4.52
CA TYR A 73 -0.38 -13.41 3.39
C TYR A 73 1.14 -13.32 3.18
N THR A 74 1.96 -13.60 4.20
CA THR A 74 3.41 -13.79 3.99
C THR A 74 3.66 -15.02 3.13
N ASP A 75 3.02 -16.15 3.45
CA ASP A 75 3.18 -17.37 2.67
C ASP A 75 2.64 -17.22 1.24
N ALA A 76 1.50 -16.54 1.08
CA ALA A 76 0.97 -16.23 -0.24
C ALA A 76 1.91 -15.34 -1.05
N LEU A 77 2.41 -14.24 -0.46
CA LEU A 77 3.42 -13.37 -1.08
C LEU A 77 4.64 -14.18 -1.55
N LEU A 78 5.21 -15.02 -0.67
CA LEU A 78 6.41 -15.78 -0.98
C LEU A 78 6.19 -16.80 -2.11
N ARG A 79 5.02 -17.45 -2.18
CA ARG A 79 4.69 -18.34 -3.31
C ARG A 79 4.68 -17.62 -4.66
N HIS A 80 4.23 -16.36 -4.71
CA HIS A 80 4.30 -15.57 -5.96
C HIS A 80 5.69 -14.99 -6.25
N LEU A 81 6.59 -14.92 -5.27
CA LEU A 81 7.98 -14.49 -5.47
C LEU A 81 8.94 -15.62 -5.83
N LEU A 82 8.64 -16.85 -5.41
CA LEU A 82 9.51 -18.03 -5.57
C LEU A 82 9.19 -18.88 -6.82
N THR A 83 8.34 -18.37 -7.69
CA THR A 83 7.97 -19.01 -8.96
C THR A 83 8.80 -18.48 -10.11
N ASP A 84 9.11 -19.34 -11.08
CA ASP A 84 9.75 -18.96 -12.35
C ASP A 84 8.72 -18.53 -13.41
N GLU A 85 7.42 -18.69 -13.13
CA GLU A 85 6.34 -18.30 -14.04
C GLU A 85 6.00 -16.80 -13.93
N SER A 86 5.49 -16.22 -15.02
CA SER A 86 5.09 -14.81 -15.03
C SER A 86 3.64 -14.59 -14.57
N HIS A 87 2.76 -15.57 -14.76
CA HIS A 87 1.34 -15.50 -14.46
C HIS A 87 0.91 -16.65 -13.57
N ASP A 88 0.05 -16.35 -12.61
CA ASP A 88 -0.55 -17.31 -11.72
C ASP A 88 -1.56 -18.19 -12.48
N PRO A 89 -1.46 -19.52 -12.42
CA PRO A 89 -2.29 -20.42 -13.22
C PRO A 89 -3.77 -20.45 -12.80
N ASP A 90 -4.11 -20.07 -11.56
CA ASP A 90 -5.49 -20.05 -11.06
C ASP A 90 -6.25 -18.82 -11.56
N SER A 91 -5.60 -17.66 -11.57
CA SER A 91 -6.21 -16.38 -11.95
C SER A 91 -5.89 -15.91 -13.37
N GLY A 92 -4.81 -16.39 -13.96
CA GLY A 92 -4.24 -15.87 -15.20
C GLY A 92 -3.64 -14.46 -15.07
N LEU A 93 -3.46 -13.95 -13.84
CA LEU A 93 -2.89 -12.62 -13.57
C LEU A 93 -1.40 -12.69 -13.22
N LEU A 94 -0.69 -11.57 -13.34
CA LEU A 94 0.76 -11.50 -13.08
C LEU A 94 1.10 -11.91 -11.63
N HIS A 95 2.08 -12.80 -11.45
CA HIS A 95 2.63 -13.14 -10.13
C HIS A 95 3.12 -11.88 -9.39
N ALA A 96 3.73 -10.94 -10.10
CA ALA A 96 4.15 -9.66 -9.52
C ALA A 96 2.98 -8.81 -8.96
N ALA A 97 1.81 -8.86 -9.60
CA ALA A 97 0.63 -8.14 -9.11
C ALA A 97 0.07 -8.81 -7.84
N HIS A 98 0.06 -10.15 -7.80
CA HIS A 98 -0.30 -10.88 -6.59
C HIS A 98 0.67 -10.61 -5.44
N ALA A 99 1.97 -10.59 -5.71
CA ALA A 99 2.97 -10.23 -4.71
C ALA A 99 2.72 -8.82 -4.15
N ALA A 100 2.51 -7.82 -5.01
CA ALA A 100 2.20 -6.46 -4.58
C ALA A 100 0.89 -6.39 -3.76
N TRP A 101 -0.16 -7.09 -4.19
CA TRP A 101 -1.44 -7.15 -3.46
C TRP A 101 -1.27 -7.76 -2.06
N ASN A 102 -0.55 -8.89 -1.94
CA ASN A 102 -0.28 -9.53 -0.66
C ASN A 102 0.57 -8.63 0.25
N ALA A 103 1.56 -7.93 -0.29
CA ALA A 103 2.37 -6.98 0.48
C ALA A 103 1.53 -5.83 1.05
N LEU A 104 0.61 -5.28 0.26
CA LEU A 104 -0.33 -4.24 0.70
C LEU A 104 -1.30 -4.77 1.76
N ALA A 105 -1.89 -5.96 1.56
CA ALA A 105 -2.78 -6.58 2.53
C ALA A 105 -2.08 -6.79 3.89
N ARG A 106 -0.82 -7.27 3.87
CA ARG A 106 -0.01 -7.42 5.10
C ARG A 106 0.25 -6.09 5.79
N LEU A 107 0.65 -5.06 5.04
CA LEU A 107 0.90 -3.73 5.59
C LEU A 107 -0.37 -3.15 6.23
N GLU A 108 -1.50 -3.26 5.54
CA GLU A 108 -2.79 -2.75 6.02
C GLU A 108 -3.25 -3.48 7.28
N LEU A 109 -3.11 -4.82 7.35
CA LEU A 109 -3.37 -5.57 8.57
C LEU A 109 -2.44 -5.16 9.73
N GLN A 110 -1.18 -4.84 9.44
CA GLN A 110 -0.24 -4.35 10.46
C GLN A 110 -0.62 -2.96 10.98
N LEU A 111 -1.10 -2.05 10.12
CA LEU A 111 -1.46 -0.68 10.50
C LEU A 111 -2.81 -0.56 11.21
N ARG A 112 -3.64 -1.62 11.20
CA ARG A 112 -4.95 -1.68 11.86
C ARG A 112 -4.91 -2.22 13.30
N GLN A 113 -3.74 -2.64 13.76
CA GLN A 113 -3.48 -3.11 15.13
C GLN A 113 -3.22 -1.91 16.05
#